data_AF-A0A1M3D9S5-F1
#
_entry.id   AF-A0A1M3D9S5-F1
#
_cell.length_a   1.000
_cell.length_b   1.000
_cell.length_c   1.000
_cell.angle_alpha   90.00
_cell.angle_beta   90.00
_cell.angle_gamma   90.00
#
_symmetry.space_group_name_H-M   'P 1'
#
loop_
_entity.id
_entity.type
_entity.pdbx_description
1 polymer ?
#
loop_
_entity_poly.entity_id
_entity_poly.type
_entity_poly.pdbx_seq_one_letter_code
_entity_poly.pdbx_strand_id
1 'polypeptide(L)'
;MIPIGLMIVLASPLQQAAAIPPPIPQATADCARPVYATDQLVCGDPPLRALDATMRQRLRQIALPSSSWLEDQTAWLRRRSLCAFSARHRACTIAAYRDRLAVLGVPLSAPPDARQVRCDDPGIVTRYGDDRLSMFYDAKGALVAVASSATATDDWRPFVNLRGRGRRLTLQTVTGQKTRCTMFRP
;
A
#
# COMPACT_ATOMS: atom_id res chain seq x y z
N MET A 1 62.57 -27.89 -30.95
CA MET A 1 62.85 -26.67 -30.17
C MET A 1 61.67 -25.73 -30.35
N ILE A 2 60.80 -25.59 -29.34
CA ILE A 2 59.58 -24.76 -29.37
C ILE A 2 59.73 -23.72 -28.26
N PRO A 3 59.61 -22.40 -28.51
CA PRO A 3 59.78 -21.41 -27.46
C PRO A 3 58.49 -21.27 -26.64
N ILE A 4 58.65 -21.30 -25.31
CA ILE A 4 57.60 -21.05 -24.34
C ILE A 4 57.43 -19.53 -24.22
N GLY A 5 56.32 -18.99 -24.74
CA GLY A 5 55.95 -17.59 -24.60
C GLY A 5 55.28 -17.31 -23.25
N LEU A 6 55.88 -16.42 -22.46
CA LEU A 6 55.39 -15.96 -21.16
C LEU A 6 54.24 -14.95 -21.36
N MET A 7 53.02 -15.31 -20.98
CA MET A 7 51.85 -14.42 -20.98
C MET A 7 51.78 -13.67 -19.63
N ILE A 8 52.00 -12.35 -19.66
CA ILE A 8 51.79 -11.46 -18.52
C ILE A 8 50.31 -11.03 -18.52
N VAL A 9 49.57 -11.44 -17.50
CA VAL A 9 48.17 -11.02 -17.28
C VAL A 9 48.18 -9.69 -16.52
N LEU A 10 47.79 -8.59 -17.20
CA LEU A 10 47.57 -7.30 -16.56
C LEU A 10 46.25 -7.34 -15.79
N ALA A 11 46.31 -7.25 -14.47
CA ALA A 11 45.13 -7.15 -13.61
C ALA A 11 44.55 -5.73 -13.70
N SER A 12 43.34 -5.60 -14.25
CA SER A 12 42.60 -4.34 -14.24
C SER A 12 42.15 -3.97 -12.82
N PRO A 13 42.29 -2.69 -12.40
CA PRO A 13 41.77 -2.25 -11.12
C PRO A 13 40.23 -2.34 -11.11
N LEU A 14 39.67 -2.91 -10.05
CA LEU A 14 38.24 -2.92 -9.78
C LEU A 14 37.78 -1.47 -9.54
N GLN A 15 37.11 -0.88 -10.52
CA GLN A 15 36.43 0.39 -10.40
C GLN A 15 35.32 0.23 -9.32
N GLN A 16 35.50 0.84 -8.13
CA GLN A 16 34.43 0.88 -7.13
C GLN A 16 33.21 1.60 -7.74
N ALA A 17 32.09 0.89 -7.86
CA ALA A 17 30.83 1.52 -8.23
C ALA A 17 30.46 2.56 -7.17
N ALA A 18 30.33 3.82 -7.59
CA ALA A 18 29.84 4.88 -6.73
C ALA A 18 28.46 4.47 -6.18
N ALA A 19 28.27 4.60 -4.88
CA ALA A 19 26.97 4.33 -4.25
C ALA A 19 25.93 5.24 -4.88
N ILE A 20 24.94 4.64 -5.54
CA ILE A 20 23.83 5.38 -6.14
C ILE A 20 23.09 6.08 -4.99
N PRO A 21 22.90 7.42 -5.02
CA PRO A 21 22.21 8.13 -3.95
C PRO A 21 20.82 7.53 -3.74
N PRO A 22 20.33 7.46 -2.48
CA PRO A 22 19.02 6.91 -2.21
C PRO A 22 17.97 7.71 -3.01
N PRO A 23 16.98 7.04 -3.62
CA PRO A 23 15.91 7.72 -4.32
C PRO A 23 15.25 8.75 -3.40
N ILE A 24 15.02 9.96 -3.91
CA ILE A 24 14.28 11.00 -3.20
C ILE A 24 12.90 10.43 -2.84
N PRO A 25 12.42 10.59 -1.58
CA PRO A 25 11.10 10.11 -1.20
C PRO A 25 10.01 10.68 -2.12
N GLN A 26 9.26 9.79 -2.76
CA GLN A 26 8.13 10.15 -3.61
C GLN A 26 6.83 9.76 -2.92
N ALA A 27 5.81 10.62 -3.01
CA ALA A 27 4.47 10.33 -2.53
C ALA A 27 3.49 9.98 -3.67
N THR A 28 3.82 10.34 -4.91
CA THR A 28 3.00 10.11 -6.12
C THR A 28 3.90 9.71 -7.28
N ALA A 29 3.34 9.35 -8.43
CA ALA A 29 4.14 9.21 -9.65
C ALA A 29 4.86 10.54 -9.98
N ASP A 30 6.10 10.46 -10.46
CA ASP A 30 6.89 11.60 -10.94
C ASP A 30 7.04 11.52 -12.47
N CYS A 31 6.31 12.37 -13.19
CA CYS A 31 6.36 12.39 -14.65
C CYS A 31 7.53 13.18 -15.22
N ALA A 32 8.20 14.01 -14.41
CA ALA A 32 9.39 14.73 -14.85
C ALA A 32 10.63 13.85 -14.70
N ARG A 33 10.68 13.03 -13.64
CA ARG A 33 11.79 12.11 -13.35
C ARG A 33 11.24 10.76 -12.86
N PRO A 34 10.68 9.92 -13.77
CA PRO A 34 10.15 8.61 -13.41
C PRO A 34 11.21 7.74 -12.74
N VAL A 35 10.95 7.26 -11.52
CA VAL A 35 11.85 6.35 -10.80
C VAL A 35 11.43 4.91 -11.01
N TYR A 36 10.12 4.66 -11.07
CA TYR A 36 9.56 3.32 -11.28
C TYR A 36 9.05 3.16 -12.72
N ALA A 37 9.13 1.94 -13.28
CA ALA A 37 8.46 1.62 -14.55
C ALA A 37 6.95 1.91 -14.49
N THR A 38 6.34 1.72 -13.31
CA THR A 38 4.93 2.08 -13.08
C THR A 38 4.68 3.60 -13.15
N ASP A 39 5.67 4.45 -12.87
CA ASP A 39 5.52 5.91 -13.08
C ASP A 39 5.41 6.23 -14.56
N GLN A 40 6.26 5.61 -15.41
CA GLN A 40 6.19 5.79 -16.86
C GLN A 40 4.81 5.37 -17.40
N LEU A 41 4.29 4.22 -16.95
CA LEU A 41 2.93 3.78 -17.28
C LEU A 41 1.89 4.84 -16.88
N VAL A 42 1.95 5.32 -15.64
CA VAL A 42 0.98 6.32 -15.16
C VAL A 42 1.06 7.59 -15.99
N CYS A 43 2.25 8.09 -16.29
CA CYS A 43 2.45 9.33 -17.04
C CYS A 43 2.01 9.21 -18.51
N GLY A 44 2.06 8.00 -19.08
CA GLY A 44 1.59 7.70 -20.43
C GLY A 44 0.08 7.39 -20.55
N ASP A 45 -0.59 6.98 -19.46
CA ASP A 45 -2.00 6.55 -19.47
C ASP A 45 -2.93 7.62 -18.85
N PRO A 46 -3.80 8.28 -19.64
CA PRO A 46 -4.64 9.37 -19.12
C PRO A 46 -5.56 8.96 -17.95
N PRO A 47 -6.24 7.79 -17.97
CA PRO A 47 -6.98 7.31 -16.81
C PRO A 47 -6.15 7.16 -15.52
N LEU A 48 -4.93 6.62 -15.61
CA LEU A 48 -4.03 6.49 -14.47
C LEU A 48 -3.53 7.85 -13.98
N ARG A 49 -3.22 8.81 -14.88
CA ARG A 49 -2.88 10.18 -14.48
C ARG A 49 -4.01 10.84 -13.69
N ALA A 50 -5.27 10.63 -14.11
CA ALA A 50 -6.41 11.20 -13.41
C ALA A 50 -6.56 10.62 -11.98
N LEU A 51 -6.33 9.30 -11.83
CA LEU A 51 -6.31 8.65 -10.51
C LEU A 51 -5.16 9.18 -9.63
N ASP A 52 -3.96 9.35 -10.18
CA ASP A 52 -2.81 9.90 -9.46
C ASP A 52 -3.05 11.36 -9.01
N ALA A 53 -3.61 12.19 -9.90
CA ALA A 53 -3.97 13.57 -9.57
C ALA A 53 -5.02 13.63 -8.46
N THR A 54 -6.05 12.79 -8.52
CA THR A 54 -7.09 12.68 -7.49
C THR A 54 -6.49 12.28 -6.14
N MET A 55 -5.61 11.27 -6.15
CA MET A 55 -4.93 10.81 -4.94
C MET A 55 -4.02 11.91 -4.37
N ARG A 56 -3.26 12.61 -5.21
CA ARG A 56 -2.43 13.75 -4.81
C ARG A 56 -3.25 14.84 -4.13
N GLN A 57 -4.43 15.14 -4.66
CA GLN A 57 -5.34 16.11 -4.04
C GLN A 57 -5.79 15.66 -2.65
N ARG A 58 -6.17 14.39 -2.49
CA ARG A 58 -6.57 13.83 -1.18
C ARG A 58 -5.45 13.90 -0.16
N LEU A 59 -4.21 13.57 -0.55
CA LEU A 59 -3.05 13.63 0.33
C LEU A 59 -2.73 15.05 0.84
N ARG A 60 -3.18 16.09 0.14
CA ARG A 60 -3.06 17.49 0.63
C ARG A 60 -4.13 17.84 1.66
N GLN A 61 -5.22 17.09 1.71
CA GLN A 61 -6.39 17.38 2.56
C GLN A 61 -6.38 16.57 3.85
N ILE A 62 -5.78 15.38 3.82
CA ILE A 62 -5.81 14.45 4.95
C ILE A 62 -4.42 13.94 5.29
N ALA A 63 -4.19 13.76 6.59
CA ALA A 63 -3.07 13.01 7.12
C ALA A 63 -3.65 11.79 7.84
N LEU A 64 -3.33 10.58 7.36
CA LEU A 64 -3.73 9.37 8.05
C LEU A 64 -3.00 9.29 9.40
N PRO A 65 -3.68 8.87 10.49
CA PRO A 65 -3.01 8.60 11.75
C PRO A 65 -1.93 7.53 11.61
N SER A 66 -0.90 7.60 12.44
CA SER A 66 0.10 6.54 12.54
C SER A 66 -0.53 5.30 13.18
N SER A 67 -0.53 4.18 12.46
CA SER A 67 -1.04 2.89 12.93
C SER A 67 -0.33 1.77 12.18
N SER A 68 -0.05 0.65 12.85
CA SER A 68 0.46 -0.56 12.18
C SER A 68 -0.54 -1.17 11.20
N TRP A 69 -1.82 -0.80 11.33
CA TRP A 69 -2.90 -1.20 10.45
C TRP A 69 -3.20 -0.22 9.31
N LEU A 70 -2.43 0.87 9.17
CA LEU A 70 -2.55 1.82 8.06
C LEU A 70 -1.22 1.90 7.30
N GLU A 71 -1.30 1.77 5.97
CA GLU A 71 -0.11 1.87 5.13
C GLU A 71 0.30 3.33 4.93
N ASP A 72 1.57 3.63 5.23
CA ASP A 72 2.19 4.90 4.88
C ASP A 72 2.14 5.16 3.36
N GLN A 73 2.07 6.43 2.96
CA GLN A 73 1.97 6.79 1.54
C GLN A 73 3.19 6.36 0.72
N THR A 74 4.40 6.49 1.26
CA THR A 74 5.64 6.10 0.58
C THR A 74 5.75 4.57 0.49
N ALA A 75 5.32 3.87 1.55
CA ALA A 75 5.23 2.41 1.53
C ALA A 75 4.20 1.92 0.49
N TRP A 76 3.03 2.54 0.43
CA TRP A 76 2.01 2.27 -0.58
C TRP A 76 2.55 2.51 -1.99
N LEU A 77 3.27 3.61 -2.22
CA LEU A 77 3.86 3.91 -3.53
C LEU A 77 4.80 2.79 -3.98
N ARG A 78 5.72 2.38 -3.08
CA ARG A 78 6.65 1.26 -3.35
C ARG A 78 5.91 -0.03 -3.69
N ARG A 79 4.88 -0.38 -2.92
CA ARG A 79 4.09 -1.58 -3.15
C ARG A 79 3.31 -1.50 -4.47
N ARG A 80 2.71 -0.36 -4.77
CA ARG A 80 2.05 -0.09 -6.06
C ARG A 80 3.02 -0.23 -7.23
N SER A 81 4.27 0.23 -7.06
CA SER A 81 5.28 0.11 -8.11
C SER A 81 5.64 -1.33 -8.46
N LEU A 82 5.43 -2.30 -7.54
CA LEU A 82 5.60 -3.74 -7.82
C LEU A 82 4.58 -4.28 -8.83
N CYS A 83 3.52 -3.54 -9.16
CA CYS A 83 2.63 -3.89 -10.27
C CYS A 83 3.38 -4.03 -11.61
N ALA A 84 4.59 -3.46 -11.75
CA ALA A 84 5.44 -3.65 -12.92
C ALA A 84 5.82 -5.12 -13.17
N PHE A 85 5.79 -5.98 -12.15
CA PHE A 85 6.06 -7.42 -12.27
C PHE A 85 4.81 -8.25 -12.60
N SER A 86 3.64 -7.62 -12.66
CA SER A 86 2.42 -8.29 -13.07
C SER A 86 2.30 -8.31 -14.59
N ALA A 87 1.89 -9.45 -15.15
CA ALA A 87 1.48 -9.55 -16.55
C ALA A 87 0.29 -8.61 -16.89
N ARG A 88 -0.46 -8.16 -15.87
CA ARG A 88 -1.55 -7.18 -15.97
C ARG A 88 -1.17 -5.85 -15.32
N HIS A 89 0.03 -5.34 -15.57
CA HIS A 89 0.60 -4.11 -15.00
C HIS A 89 -0.41 -2.96 -14.87
N ARG A 90 -1.13 -2.65 -15.94
CA ARG A 90 -2.16 -1.59 -15.94
C ARG A 90 -3.33 -1.88 -15.01
N ALA A 91 -3.90 -3.09 -15.05
CA ALA A 91 -5.03 -3.45 -14.20
C ALA A 91 -4.64 -3.47 -12.71
N CYS A 92 -3.46 -4.01 -12.39
CA CYS A 92 -2.88 -3.96 -11.03
C CYS A 92 -2.75 -2.52 -10.54
N THR A 93 -2.21 -1.64 -11.38
CA THR A 93 -2.00 -0.22 -11.03
C THR A 93 -3.33 0.50 -10.79
N ILE A 94 -4.35 0.25 -11.60
CA ILE A 94 -5.71 0.79 -11.40
C ILE A 94 -6.30 0.30 -10.07
N ALA A 95 -6.18 -1.00 -9.78
CA ALA A 95 -6.66 -1.57 -8.52
C ALA A 95 -5.95 -0.92 -7.31
N ALA A 96 -4.64 -0.71 -7.40
CA ALA A 96 -3.86 -0.04 -6.36
C ALA A 96 -4.34 1.39 -6.07
N TYR A 97 -4.58 2.20 -7.11
CA TYR A 97 -5.10 3.55 -6.92
C TYR A 97 -6.51 3.57 -6.35
N ARG A 98 -7.40 2.68 -6.82
CA ARG A 98 -8.78 2.60 -6.32
C ARG A 98 -8.81 2.22 -4.84
N ASP A 99 -8.01 1.24 -4.45
CA ASP A 99 -7.83 0.83 -3.06
C ASP A 99 -7.33 2.01 -2.20
N ARG A 100 -6.30 2.72 -2.66
CA ARG A 100 -5.77 3.87 -1.92
C ARG A 100 -6.77 5.01 -1.78
N LEU A 101 -7.50 5.32 -2.85
CA LEU A 101 -8.53 6.35 -2.82
C LEU A 101 -9.69 5.98 -1.90
N ALA A 102 -10.04 4.70 -1.80
CA ALA A 102 -11.02 4.23 -0.81
C ALA A 102 -10.52 4.46 0.62
N VAL A 103 -9.25 4.12 0.91
CA VAL A 103 -8.63 4.37 2.23
C VAL A 103 -8.55 5.87 2.54
N LEU A 104 -8.14 6.69 1.58
CA LEU A 104 -8.03 8.15 1.76
C LEU A 104 -9.41 8.86 1.79
N GLY A 105 -10.50 8.14 1.52
CA GLY A 105 -11.86 8.68 1.49
C GLY A 105 -12.67 8.43 2.77
N VAL A 106 -12.12 7.71 3.76
CA VAL A 106 -12.88 7.36 4.97
C VAL A 106 -12.88 8.48 6.03
N PRO A 107 -13.88 8.51 6.94
CA PRO A 107 -13.85 9.38 8.11
C PRO A 107 -12.67 9.03 9.03
N LEU A 108 -11.89 10.05 9.42
CA LEU A 108 -10.77 9.90 10.36
C LEU A 108 -11.21 9.80 11.83
N SER A 109 -12.47 10.17 12.11
CA SER A 109 -13.11 10.03 13.41
C SER A 109 -14.31 9.10 13.33
N ALA A 110 -14.56 8.35 14.40
CA ALA A 110 -15.66 7.40 14.48
C ALA A 110 -17.01 8.12 14.30
N PRO A 111 -17.85 7.69 13.33
CA PRO A 111 -19.22 8.16 13.25
C PRO A 111 -20.03 7.78 14.50
N PRO A 112 -21.10 8.53 14.84
CA PRO A 112 -21.93 8.24 16.03
C PRO A 112 -22.57 6.85 16.06
N ASP A 113 -22.79 6.25 14.89
CA ASP A 113 -23.37 4.92 14.71
C ASP A 113 -22.32 3.80 14.54
N ALA A 114 -21.04 4.10 14.81
CA ALA A 114 -19.99 3.09 14.89
C ALA A 114 -20.31 2.06 15.99
N ARG A 115 -20.23 0.77 15.64
CA ARG A 115 -20.59 -0.34 16.52
C ARG A 115 -19.38 -0.80 17.33
N GLN A 116 -19.61 -1.10 18.61
CA GLN A 116 -18.57 -1.70 19.45
C GLN A 116 -18.13 -3.07 18.89
N VAL A 117 -16.83 -3.35 19.02
CA VAL A 117 -16.22 -4.60 18.60
C VAL A 117 -15.18 -5.03 19.64
N ARG A 118 -15.05 -6.33 19.85
CA ARG A 118 -13.96 -6.91 20.66
C ARG A 118 -12.95 -7.57 19.73
N CYS A 119 -11.75 -7.02 19.66
CA CYS A 119 -10.66 -7.58 18.87
C CYS A 119 -9.57 -8.20 19.77
N ASP A 120 -8.81 -9.14 19.22
CA ASP A 120 -7.59 -9.66 19.86
C ASP A 120 -6.53 -8.54 20.01
N ASP A 121 -6.62 -7.50 19.17
CA ASP A 121 -5.85 -6.26 19.30
C ASP A 121 -6.67 -5.24 20.14
N PRO A 122 -6.19 -4.85 21.33
CA PRO A 122 -6.94 -3.97 22.22
C PRO A 122 -7.01 -2.52 21.75
N GLY A 123 -6.22 -2.13 20.74
CA GLY A 123 -6.27 -0.78 20.14
C GLY A 123 -7.49 -0.55 19.25
N ILE A 124 -8.26 -1.59 18.96
CA ILE A 124 -9.47 -1.52 18.11
C ILE A 124 -10.70 -1.75 18.99
N VAL A 125 -11.60 -0.77 19.06
CA VAL A 125 -12.79 -0.84 19.92
C VAL A 125 -14.11 -0.61 19.19
N THR A 126 -14.11 0.14 18.08
CA THR A 126 -15.32 0.31 17.27
C THR A 126 -15.07 -0.02 15.80
N ARG A 127 -16.15 -0.38 15.11
CA ARG A 127 -16.22 -0.65 13.68
C ARG A 127 -17.33 0.19 13.05
N TYR A 128 -17.05 0.76 11.90
CA TYR A 128 -18.05 1.35 11.02
C TYR A 128 -17.91 0.77 9.59
N GLY A 129 -18.98 0.82 8.82
CA GLY A 129 -19.05 0.24 7.47
C GLY A 129 -19.61 -1.18 7.43
N ASP A 130 -19.28 -1.90 6.36
CA ASP A 130 -19.86 -3.19 6.00
C ASP A 130 -18.80 -4.27 5.75
N ASP A 131 -19.23 -5.44 5.26
CA ASP A 131 -18.33 -6.58 5.02
C ASP A 131 -17.44 -6.38 3.78
N ARG A 132 -17.61 -5.30 2.99
CA ARG A 132 -16.75 -4.89 1.86
C ARG A 132 -15.69 -3.88 2.26
N LEU A 133 -16.08 -2.86 3.03
CA LEU A 133 -15.16 -1.84 3.53
C LEU A 133 -15.53 -1.53 4.99
N SER A 134 -14.60 -1.83 5.90
CA SER A 134 -14.76 -1.56 7.33
C SER A 134 -13.67 -0.64 7.82
N MET A 135 -14.08 0.36 8.58
CA MET A 135 -13.19 1.25 9.32
C MET A 135 -13.22 0.86 10.78
N PHE A 136 -12.07 0.94 11.42
CA PHE A 136 -11.89 0.59 12.82
C PHE A 136 -11.24 1.74 13.56
N TYR A 137 -11.72 2.01 14.77
CA TYR A 137 -11.29 3.15 15.57
C TYR A 137 -10.88 2.72 16.98
N ASP A 138 -10.03 3.55 17.60
CA ASP A 138 -9.60 3.39 18.99
C ASP A 138 -10.64 3.95 19.98
N ALA A 139 -10.33 3.88 21.28
CA ALA A 139 -11.17 4.39 22.37
C ALA A 139 -11.41 5.90 22.34
N LYS A 140 -10.59 6.66 21.62
CA LYS A 140 -10.75 8.10 21.40
C LYS A 140 -11.54 8.39 20.12
N GLY A 141 -11.95 7.35 19.39
CA GLY A 141 -12.62 7.46 18.10
C GLY A 141 -11.69 7.83 16.96
N ALA A 142 -10.36 7.72 17.11
CA ALA A 142 -9.42 7.98 16.02
C ALA A 142 -9.28 6.74 15.12
N LEU A 143 -9.17 6.97 13.81
CA LEU A 143 -9.04 5.88 12.82
C LEU A 143 -7.75 5.08 13.07
N VAL A 144 -7.90 3.76 13.23
CA VAL A 144 -6.79 2.81 13.42
C VAL A 144 -6.59 1.92 12.21
N ALA A 145 -7.65 1.48 11.53
CA ALA A 145 -7.54 0.59 10.37
C ALA A 145 -8.64 0.83 9.35
N VAL A 146 -8.32 0.58 8.07
CA VAL A 146 -9.29 0.44 7.00
C VAL A 146 -9.07 -0.94 6.36
N ALA A 147 -10.04 -1.82 6.53
CA ALA A 147 -9.98 -3.18 6.00
C ALA A 147 -10.99 -3.37 4.88
N SER A 148 -10.55 -3.99 3.79
CA SER A 148 -11.39 -4.22 2.62
C SER A 148 -11.44 -5.71 2.29
N SER A 149 -12.63 -6.20 1.93
CA SER A 149 -12.79 -7.52 1.29
C SER A 149 -12.92 -7.40 -0.23
N ALA A 150 -12.62 -6.21 -0.79
CA ALA A 150 -12.53 -6.02 -2.24
C ALA A 150 -11.74 -7.17 -2.84
N THR A 151 -12.32 -7.77 -3.88
CA THR A 151 -11.76 -8.95 -4.53
C THR A 151 -10.31 -8.64 -4.85
N ALA A 152 -9.41 -9.34 -4.18
CA ALA A 152 -8.02 -9.36 -4.58
C ALA A 152 -8.02 -9.73 -6.06
N THR A 153 -7.69 -8.78 -6.92
CA THR A 153 -7.20 -9.16 -8.24
C THR A 153 -5.93 -9.97 -7.99
N ASP A 154 -5.60 -10.95 -8.83
CA ASP A 154 -4.42 -11.79 -8.61
C ASP A 154 -3.12 -10.97 -8.42
N ASP A 155 -3.13 -9.70 -8.88
CA ASP A 155 -1.98 -8.81 -8.89
C ASP A 155 -2.02 -7.69 -7.83
N TRP A 156 -3.18 -7.37 -7.23
CA TRP A 156 -3.28 -6.37 -6.17
C TRP A 156 -4.20 -6.82 -5.04
N ARG A 157 -3.71 -6.60 -3.80
CA ARG A 157 -4.43 -6.88 -2.57
C ARG A 157 -4.49 -5.64 -1.68
N PRO A 158 -5.61 -5.39 -0.99
CA PRO A 158 -5.69 -4.35 0.03
C PRO A 158 -4.62 -4.54 1.11
N PHE A 159 -4.13 -3.43 1.68
CA PHE A 159 -3.12 -3.48 2.74
C PHE A 159 -3.64 -4.28 3.94
N VAL A 160 -4.86 -4.00 4.40
CA VAL A 160 -5.58 -4.82 5.39
C VAL A 160 -6.72 -5.55 4.70
N ASN A 161 -6.62 -6.87 4.64
CA ASN A 161 -7.65 -7.74 4.10
C ASN A 161 -8.68 -8.04 5.19
N LEU A 162 -9.96 -7.86 4.86
CA LEU A 162 -11.07 -8.26 5.71
C LEU A 162 -11.56 -9.65 5.30
N ARG A 163 -11.57 -10.59 6.24
CA ARG A 163 -12.13 -11.94 6.08
C ARG A 163 -13.20 -12.21 7.11
N GLY A 164 -14.13 -13.10 6.78
CA GLY A 164 -15.28 -13.44 7.62
C GLY A 164 -16.55 -12.72 7.17
N ARG A 165 -17.67 -13.07 7.80
CA ARG A 165 -19.00 -12.51 7.53
C ARG A 165 -19.77 -12.36 8.82
N GLY A 166 -20.64 -11.36 8.88
CA GLY A 166 -21.46 -11.12 10.05
C GLY A 166 -20.62 -10.81 11.29
N ARG A 167 -20.79 -11.60 12.36
CA ARG A 167 -20.26 -11.22 13.69
C ARG A 167 -18.77 -11.47 13.90
N ARG A 168 -18.14 -12.34 13.11
CA ARG A 168 -16.74 -12.72 13.27
C ARG A 168 -15.95 -12.26 12.06
N LEU A 169 -14.96 -11.41 12.31
CA LEU A 169 -14.10 -10.84 11.31
C LEU A 169 -12.65 -11.13 11.64
N THR A 170 -11.82 -11.17 10.61
CA THR A 170 -10.37 -11.26 10.71
C THR A 170 -9.78 -10.17 9.84
N LEU A 171 -8.96 -9.33 10.44
CA LEU A 171 -8.13 -8.36 9.73
C LEU A 171 -6.76 -9.00 9.56
N GLN A 172 -6.19 -8.89 8.37
CA GLN A 172 -4.84 -9.35 8.10
C GLN A 172 -4.10 -8.39 7.17
N THR A 173 -2.96 -7.87 7.61
CA THR A 173 -2.11 -7.03 6.77
C THR A 173 -1.40 -7.87 5.70
N VAL A 174 -0.90 -7.23 4.64
CA VAL A 174 0.00 -7.88 3.68
C VAL A 174 1.33 -8.34 4.30
N THR A 175 1.72 -7.78 5.46
CA THR A 175 2.91 -8.17 6.22
C THR A 175 2.66 -9.36 7.17
N GLY A 176 1.41 -9.82 7.28
CA GLY A 176 1.05 -11.00 8.09
C GLY A 176 0.52 -10.69 9.49
N GLN A 177 0.52 -9.42 9.92
CA GLN A 177 -0.14 -9.00 11.17
C GLN A 177 -1.63 -9.36 11.08
N LYS A 178 -2.18 -9.94 12.16
CA LYS A 178 -3.55 -10.48 12.16
C LYS A 178 -4.24 -10.22 13.49
N THR A 179 -5.52 -9.87 13.44
CA THR A 179 -6.40 -9.79 14.61
C THR A 179 -7.77 -10.34 14.27
N ARG A 180 -8.42 -10.99 15.24
CA ARG A 180 -9.81 -11.43 15.12
C ARG A 180 -10.70 -10.51 15.91
N CYS A 181 -11.84 -10.19 15.35
CA CYS A 181 -12.80 -9.24 15.90
C CYS A 181 -14.19 -9.88 15.98
N THR A 182 -14.89 -9.65 17.09
CA THR A 182 -16.28 -10.08 17.30
C THR A 182 -17.18 -8.88 17.59
N MET A 183 -18.24 -8.70 16.81
CA MET A 183 -19.22 -7.63 17.06
C MET A 183 -20.15 -7.98 18.23
N PHE A 184 -20.38 -6.97 19.08
CA PHE A 184 -21.39 -7.04 20.14
C PHE A 184 -22.80 -7.07 19.53
N ARG A 185 -23.74 -7.72 20.23
CA ARG A 185 -25.16 -7.58 19.87
C ARG A 185 -25.65 -6.20 20.35
N PRO A 186 -26.50 -5.51 19.59
CA PRO A 186 -27.31 -4.44 20.15
C PRO A 186 -28.19 -4.97 21.29
#